data_AF-A0A821C7Y9-F1
#
_entry.id   AF-A0A821C7Y9-F1
#
_cell.length_a   1.000
_cell.length_b   1.000
_cell.length_c   1.000
_cell.angle_alpha   90.00
_cell.angle_beta   90.00
_cell.angle_gamma   90.00
#
_symmetry.space_group_name_H-M   'P 1'
#
loop_
_entity.id
_entity.type
_entity.pdbx_description
1 polymer ?
#
loop_
_entity_poly.entity_id
_entity_poly.type
_entity_poly.pdbx_seq_one_letter_code
_entity_poly.pdbx_strand_id
1 'polypeptide(L)'
;FLQIRSGEFDQVGERSQFDSPILDALSEDGCVQFQYNIAGSDNDWLDVYVEDYWSGNQSCIWHKNGSTVPNRWITAEAPLKLERDGKYIV
;
A
#
# COMPACT_ATOMS: atom_id res chain seq x y z
N PHE A 1 6.41 -12.57 6.77
CA PHE A 1 5.52 -11.64 6.06
C PHE A 1 4.78 -10.80 7.10
N LEU A 2 4.41 -9.57 6.77
CA LEU A 2 3.53 -8.77 7.62
C LEU A 2 2.10 -9.32 7.48
N GLN A 3 1.40 -9.50 8.60
CA GLN A 3 0.03 -9.99 8.61
C GLN A 3 -0.87 -8.96 9.30
N ILE A 4 -1.96 -8.60 8.61
CA ILE A 4 -3.04 -7.80 9.17
C ILE A 4 -4.27 -8.71 9.30
N ARG A 5 -4.94 -8.68 10.45
CA ARG A 5 -6.14 -9.47 10.72
C ARG A 5 -7.33 -8.53 10.81
N SER A 6 -8.01 -8.30 9.68
CA SER A 6 -9.15 -7.37 9.64
C SER A 6 -10.31 -7.79 10.56
N GLY A 7 -10.44 -9.08 10.88
CA GLY A 7 -11.41 -9.58 11.86
C GLY A 7 -11.11 -9.21 13.33
N GLU A 8 -9.96 -8.61 13.62
CA GLU A 8 -9.59 -8.08 14.95
C GLU A 8 -9.85 -6.57 15.07
N PHE A 9 -10.37 -5.93 14.01
CA PHE A 9 -10.77 -4.51 14.03
C PHE A 9 -12.12 -4.32 14.74
N ASP A 10 -12.20 -3.26 15.54
CA ASP A 10 -13.38 -2.95 16.36
C ASP A 10 -14.45 -2.21 15.54
N GLN A 11 -14.05 -1.55 14.45
CA GLN A 11 -14.95 -0.72 13.63
C GLN A 11 -14.79 -0.95 12.13
N VAL A 12 -15.91 -0.91 11.42
CA VAL A 12 -15.92 -0.92 9.95
C VAL A 12 -15.22 0.32 9.43
N GLY A 13 -14.23 0.12 8.56
CA GLY A 13 -13.43 1.20 7.97
C GLY A 13 -12.14 1.51 8.72
N GLU A 14 -11.83 0.79 9.80
CA GLU A 14 -10.48 0.80 10.39
C GLU A 14 -9.43 0.33 9.38
N ARG A 15 -8.23 0.90 9.49
CA ARG A 15 -7.12 0.66 8.58
C ARG A 15 -5.85 0.46 9.38
N SER A 16 -5.06 -0.52 8.98
CA SER A 16 -3.66 -0.62 9.36
C SER A 16 -2.82 0.05 8.27
N GLN A 17 -1.75 0.72 8.66
CA GLN A 17 -0.84 1.39 7.73
C GLN A 17 0.60 0.99 8.02
N PHE A 18 1.37 0.81 6.95
CA PHE A 18 2.81 0.64 6.96
C PHE A 18 3.45 1.75 6.15
N ASP A 19 4.24 2.57 6.85
CA ASP A 19 4.96 3.70 6.25
C ASP A 19 6.38 3.29 5.89
N SER A 20 6.81 3.63 4.67
CA SER A 20 8.23 3.62 4.36
C SER A 20 8.98 4.73 5.08
N PRO A 21 10.32 4.64 5.19
CA PRO A 21 11.13 5.82 5.43
C PRO A 21 10.86 6.91 4.38
N ILE A 22 11.18 8.15 4.73
CA ILE A 22 11.21 9.24 3.76
C ILE A 22 12.35 8.96 2.78
N LEU A 23 12.02 9.00 1.50
CA LEU A 23 12.91 8.85 0.37
C LEU A 23 13.13 10.23 -0.24
N ASP A 24 14.34 10.48 -0.72
CA ASP A 24 14.64 11.68 -1.49
C ASP A 24 13.86 11.69 -2.80
N ALA A 25 13.64 12.88 -3.36
CA ALA A 25 13.08 13.04 -4.70
C ALA A 25 13.82 12.16 -5.72
N LEU A 26 13.06 11.45 -6.56
CA LEU A 26 13.62 10.58 -7.58
C LEU A 26 13.88 11.37 -8.86
N SER A 27 15.07 11.17 -9.44
CA SER A 27 15.41 11.77 -10.74
C SER A 27 14.68 11.13 -11.92
N GLU A 28 14.17 9.91 -11.73
CA GLU A 28 13.44 9.11 -12.72
C GLU A 28 12.27 8.38 -12.04
N ASP A 29 11.27 7.96 -12.80
CA ASP A 29 10.17 7.14 -12.29
C ASP A 29 10.70 5.83 -11.67
N GLY A 30 10.29 5.54 -10.44
CA GLY A 30 10.61 4.30 -9.73
C GLY A 30 9.46 3.28 -9.74
N CYS A 31 9.65 2.16 -9.06
CA CYS A 31 8.63 1.13 -8.87
C CYS A 31 8.72 0.53 -7.47
N VAL A 32 7.57 0.41 -6.80
CA VAL A 32 7.44 -0.43 -5.61
C VAL A 32 6.93 -1.80 -6.04
N GLN A 33 7.75 -2.83 -5.84
CA GLN A 33 7.37 -4.21 -6.08
C GLN A 33 7.15 -4.93 -4.74
N PHE A 34 6.00 -5.59 -4.61
CA PHE A 34 5.64 -6.29 -3.39
C PHE A 34 4.82 -7.54 -3.70
N GLN A 35 4.78 -8.46 -2.72
CA GLN A 35 3.94 -9.64 -2.76
C GLN A 35 2.83 -9.51 -1.73
N TYR A 36 1.60 -9.82 -2.13
CA TYR A 36 0.45 -9.78 -1.24
C TYR A 36 -0.40 -11.06 -1.35
N ASN A 37 -1.10 -11.37 -0.27
CA ASN A 37 -2.14 -12.39 -0.21
C ASN A 37 -3.23 -11.87 0.74
N ILE A 38 -4.44 -11.71 0.21
CA ILE A 38 -5.63 -11.32 0.97
C ILE A 38 -6.49 -12.56 1.11
N ALA A 39 -6.56 -13.10 2.33
CA ALA A 39 -7.41 -14.24 2.68
C ALA A 39 -8.78 -13.81 3.24
N GLY A 40 -9.09 -12.50 3.19
CA GLY A 40 -10.31 -11.90 3.70
C GLY A 40 -11.51 -12.02 2.75
N SER A 41 -12.46 -11.12 2.95
CA SER A 41 -13.71 -10.98 2.20
C SER A 41 -13.59 -10.03 1.01
N ASP A 42 -14.67 -9.89 0.24
CA ASP A 42 -14.79 -8.90 -0.85
C ASP A 42 -14.83 -7.44 -0.36
N ASN A 43 -14.93 -7.24 0.96
CA ASN A 43 -14.88 -5.92 1.60
C ASN A 43 -13.50 -5.59 2.19
N ASP A 44 -12.51 -6.48 2.07
CA ASP A 44 -11.13 -6.18 2.45
C ASP A 44 -10.35 -5.68 1.24
N TRP A 45 -9.54 -4.65 1.40
CA TRP A 45 -8.72 -4.11 0.33
C TRP A 45 -7.31 -3.77 0.81
N LEU A 46 -6.40 -3.62 -0.15
CA LEU A 46 -5.03 -3.15 0.04
C LEU A 46 -4.79 -1.99 -0.90
N ASP A 47 -4.34 -0.87 -0.34
CA ASP A 47 -3.99 0.34 -1.08
C ASP A 47 -2.48 0.58 -0.98
N VAL A 48 -1.91 1.21 -1.99
CA VAL A 48 -0.58 1.81 -1.89
C VAL A 48 -0.70 3.27 -2.26
N TYR A 49 -0.27 4.13 -1.35
CA TYR A 49 -0.24 5.57 -1.52
C TYR A 49 1.19 6.06 -1.62
N VAL A 50 1.35 7.24 -2.22
CA VAL A 50 2.53 8.09 -2.09
C VAL A 50 2.12 9.35 -1.35
N GLU A 51 2.90 9.72 -0.36
CA GLU A 51 2.77 10.98 0.38
C GLU A 51 3.98 11.88 0.10
N ASP A 52 3.70 13.09 -0.35
CA ASP A 52 4.71 14.16 -0.41
C ASP A 52 5.01 14.66 1.02
N TYR A 53 6.28 14.61 1.42
CA TYR A 53 6.68 14.90 2.80
C TYR A 53 6.39 16.34 3.22
N TRP A 54 6.46 17.29 2.28
CA TRP A 54 6.37 18.71 2.57
C TRP A 54 4.93 19.22 2.67
N SER A 55 4.03 18.68 1.86
CA SER A 55 2.62 19.06 1.81
C SER A 55 1.71 18.10 2.56
N GLY A 56 2.16 16.86 2.82
CA GLY A 56 1.32 15.78 3.34
C GLY A 56 0.26 15.30 2.34
N ASN A 57 0.34 15.72 1.07
CA ASN A 57 -0.61 15.29 0.06
C ASN A 57 -0.39 13.82 -0.30
N GLN A 58 -1.46 13.04 -0.20
CA GLN A 58 -1.45 11.62 -0.53
C GLN A 58 -2.11 11.37 -1.89
N SER A 59 -1.51 10.48 -2.69
CA SER A 59 -2.07 9.98 -3.95
C SER A 59 -2.05 8.46 -3.96
N CYS A 60 -3.20 7.84 -4.25
CA CYS A 60 -3.29 6.39 -4.43
C CYS A 60 -2.60 6.03 -5.75
N ILE A 61 -1.58 5.17 -5.69
CA ILE A 61 -0.82 4.71 -6.86
C ILE A 61 -1.14 3.26 -7.22
N TRP A 62 -1.73 2.51 -6.30
CA TRP A 62 -2.17 1.14 -6.54
C TRP A 62 -3.31 0.76 -5.58
N HIS A 63 -4.25 -0.05 -6.05
CA HIS A 63 -5.40 -0.51 -5.29
C HIS A 63 -5.76 -1.94 -5.67
N LYS A 64 -6.09 -2.75 -4.67
CA LYS A 64 -6.69 -4.07 -4.83
C LYS A 64 -7.80 -4.29 -3.82
N ASN A 65 -9.01 -4.48 -4.31
CA ASN A 65 -10.14 -4.93 -3.52
C ASN A 65 -10.34 -6.45 -3.60
N GLY A 66 -10.78 -7.03 -2.49
CA GLY A 66 -11.28 -8.37 -2.36
C GLY A 66 -10.22 -9.46 -2.24
N SER A 67 -10.71 -10.66 -1.97
CA SER A 67 -9.89 -11.85 -1.74
C SER A 67 -8.97 -12.19 -2.92
N THR A 68 -7.85 -12.81 -2.59
CA THR A 68 -6.93 -13.44 -3.53
C THR A 68 -7.13 -14.95 -3.55
N VAL A 69 -6.51 -15.63 -4.52
CA VAL A 69 -6.52 -17.09 -4.56
C VAL A 69 -5.91 -17.63 -3.26
N PRO A 70 -6.61 -18.51 -2.52
CA PRO A 70 -6.09 -19.09 -1.29
C PRO A 70 -4.73 -19.76 -1.50
N ASN A 71 -3.82 -19.60 -0.54
CA ASN A 71 -2.46 -20.15 -0.56
C ASN A 71 -1.59 -19.69 -1.75
N ARG A 72 -1.92 -18.56 -2.39
CA ARG A 72 -1.14 -18.01 -3.51
C ARG A 72 -0.81 -16.54 -3.28
N TRP A 73 0.49 -16.25 -3.22
CA TRP A 73 0.99 -14.88 -3.24
C TRP A 73 0.95 -14.32 -4.67
N ILE A 74 0.56 -13.06 -4.78
CA ILE A 74 0.50 -12.31 -6.04
C ILE A 74 1.56 -11.22 -5.97
N THR A 75 2.39 -11.12 -7.00
CA THR A 75 3.30 -9.99 -7.17
C THR A 75 2.54 -8.81 -7.77
N ALA A 76 2.67 -7.65 -7.15
CA ALA A 76 2.20 -6.37 -7.67
C ALA A 76 3.38 -5.41 -7.84
N GLU A 77 3.18 -4.50 -8.79
CA GLU A 77 4.09 -3.41 -9.09
C GLU A 77 3.26 -2.13 -9.10
N ALA A 78 3.71 -1.14 -8.34
CA ALA A 78 3.09 0.17 -8.25
C ALA A 78 4.07 1.23 -8.74
N PRO A 79 3.67 2.11 -9.69
CA PRO A 79 4.54 3.17 -10.17
C PRO A 79 4.84 4.17 -9.05
N LEU A 80 6.11 4.48 -8.83
CA LEU A 80 6.54 5.42 -7.80
C LEU A 80 7.09 6.68 -8.44
N LYS A 81 6.37 7.79 -8.28
CA LYS A 81 6.81 9.12 -8.71
C LYS A 81 6.99 9.99 -7.48
N LEU A 82 8.20 10.48 -7.26
CA LEU A 82 8.55 11.36 -6.16
C LEU A 82 9.23 12.61 -6.73
N GLU A 83 8.44 13.62 -7.09
CA GLU A 83 8.96 14.91 -7.57
C GLU A 83 9.68 15.70 -6.46
N ARG A 84 9.38 15.35 -5.21
CA ARG A 84 9.99 15.86 -3.97
C ARG A 84 10.14 14.69 -3.01
N ASP A 85 10.82 14.93 -1.90
CA ASP A 85 10.97 13.92 -0.84
C ASP A 85 9.60 13.45 -0.36
N GLY A 86 9.48 12.15 -0.14
CA GLY A 86 8.20 11.53 0.18
C GLY A 86 8.34 10.09 0.64
N LYS A 87 7.21 9.45 0.94
CA LYS A 87 7.16 8.06 1.36
C LYS A 87 6.03 7.32 0.65
N TYR A 88 6.13 6.01 0.56
CA TYR A 88 4.98 5.18 0.21
C TYR A 88 4.33 4.63 1.48
N ILE A 89 3.02 4.44 1.42
CA ILE A 89 2.19 3.97 2.52
C ILE A 89 1.37 2.79 2.00
N VAL A 90 1.32 1.69 2.76
CA VAL A 90 0.58 0.46 2.43
C VAL A 90 -0.42 0.12 3.52
#